data_AF-A0A9D1AU11-F1
#
_entry.id   AF-A0A9D1AU11-F1
#
_cell.length_a   1.000
_cell.length_b   1.000
_cell.length_c   1.000
_cell.angle_alpha   90.00
_cell.angle_beta   90.00
_cell.angle_gamma   90.00
#
_symmetry.space_group_name_H-M   'P 1'
#
loop_
_entity.id
_entity.type
_entity.pdbx_description
1 polymer ?
#
loop_
_entity_poly.entity_id
_entity_poly.type
_entity_poly.pdbx_seq_one_letter_code
_entity_poly.pdbx_strand_id
1 'polypeptide(L)'
;MTLDDLDDQIKTELEQLGFDAGCAWIEEFREERGRDPEPEECDEEASRSAEKIARGRARQLLERLGLRPDVVLIQEIEAVLSAQFSEALEV
;
A
#
# COMPACT_ATOMS: atom_id res chain seq x y z
N MET A 1 -2.25 -20.36 -0.24
CA MET A 1 -1.62 -19.69 0.91
C MET A 1 -2.41 -18.40 1.10
N THR A 2 -2.86 -18.12 2.30
CA THR A 2 -3.61 -16.90 2.64
C THR A 2 -2.74 -15.97 3.47
N LEU A 3 -3.21 -14.76 3.71
CA LEU A 3 -2.54 -13.79 4.58
C LEU A 3 -2.30 -14.39 5.98
N ASP A 4 -3.26 -15.18 6.48
CA ASP A 4 -3.15 -15.87 7.78
C ASP A 4 -1.97 -16.84 7.87
N ASP A 5 -1.56 -17.43 6.75
CA ASP A 5 -0.41 -18.34 6.67
C ASP A 5 0.93 -17.59 6.76
N LEU A 6 0.94 -16.26 6.62
CA LEU A 6 2.15 -15.45 6.75
C LEU A 6 2.53 -15.25 8.22
N ASP A 7 3.84 -15.14 8.45
CA ASP A 7 4.38 -14.72 9.74
C ASP A 7 3.86 -13.31 10.09
N ASP A 8 3.57 -13.09 11.37
CA ASP A 8 3.01 -11.82 11.84
C ASP A 8 3.94 -10.63 11.54
N GLN A 9 5.26 -10.85 11.50
CA GLN A 9 6.21 -9.82 11.07
C GLN A 9 5.99 -9.40 9.61
N ILE A 10 5.67 -10.36 8.73
CA ILE A 10 5.40 -10.07 7.31
C ILE A 10 4.08 -9.30 7.18
N LYS A 11 3.06 -9.66 7.96
CA LYS A 11 1.78 -8.93 7.98
C LYS A 11 1.99 -7.48 8.40
N THR A 12 2.74 -7.24 9.47
CA THR A 12 3.08 -5.88 9.92
C THR A 12 3.90 -5.12 8.87
N GLU A 13 4.86 -5.77 8.19
CA GLU A 13 5.59 -5.11 7.10
C GLU A 13 4.66 -4.74 5.93
N LEU A 14 3.68 -5.59 5.59
CA LEU A 14 2.69 -5.29 4.55
C LEU A 14 1.78 -4.13 4.95
N GLU A 15 1.32 -4.08 6.20
CA GLU A 15 0.52 -2.96 6.71
C GLU A 15 1.30 -1.64 6.64
N GLN A 16 2.55 -1.65 7.12
CA GLN A 16 3.45 -0.48 7.06
C GLN A 16 3.70 -0.04 5.61
N LEU A 17 3.82 -0.97 4.67
CA LEU A 17 3.98 -0.65 3.25
C LEU A 17 2.79 0.10 2.66
N GLY A 18 1.56 -0.21 3.10
CA GLY A 18 0.36 0.52 2.69
C GLY A 18 0.38 1.95 3.20
N PHE A 19 0.71 2.14 4.48
CA PHE A 19 0.87 3.45 5.09
C PHE A 19 1.98 4.28 4.41
N ASP A 20 3.16 3.70 4.23
CA ASP A 20 4.31 4.36 3.60
C ASP A 20 4.01 4.75 2.13
N ALA A 21 3.20 3.98 1.42
CA ALA A 21 2.78 4.30 0.07
C ALA A 21 1.81 5.49 0.05
N GLY A 22 0.94 5.62 1.06
CA GLY A 22 0.10 6.80 1.25
C GLY A 22 0.92 8.06 1.50
N CYS A 23 1.87 8.01 2.42
CA CYS A 23 2.78 9.11 2.67
C CYS A 23 3.60 9.49 1.43
N ALA A 24 4.12 8.49 0.69
CA ALA A 24 4.87 8.74 -0.54
C ALA A 24 4.03 9.44 -1.61
N TRP A 25 2.76 9.06 -1.77
CA TRP A 25 1.86 9.75 -2.69
C TRP A 25 1.63 11.21 -2.28
N ILE A 26 1.42 11.49 -0.98
CA ILE A 26 1.27 12.86 -0.48
C ILE A 26 2.54 13.68 -0.76
N GLU A 27 3.73 13.09 -0.56
CA GLU A 27 5.01 13.74 -0.86
C GLU A 27 5.15 14.04 -2.36
N GLU A 28 4.90 13.06 -3.23
CA GLU A 28 4.93 13.26 -4.69
C GLU A 28 3.93 14.34 -5.13
N PHE A 29 2.70 14.29 -4.62
CA PHE A 29 1.67 15.29 -4.89
C PHE A 29 2.14 16.69 -4.47
N ARG A 30 2.74 16.80 -3.28
CA ARG A 30 3.26 18.07 -2.77
C ARG A 30 4.43 18.59 -3.61
N GLU A 31 5.32 17.72 -4.08
CA GLU A 31 6.42 18.12 -4.97
C GLU A 31 5.89 18.63 -6.32
N GLU A 32 4.88 17.97 -6.89
CA GLU A 32 4.30 18.34 -8.19
C GLU A 32 3.41 19.59 -8.12
N ARG A 33 2.63 19.73 -7.05
CA ARG A 33 1.59 20.77 -6.91
C ARG A 33 2.01 21.93 -6.01
N GLY A 34 3.05 21.76 -5.20
CA GLY A 34 3.53 22.77 -4.25
C GLY A 34 2.62 22.97 -3.02
N ARG A 35 1.66 22.06 -2.80
CA ARG A 35 0.70 22.08 -1.70
C ARG A 35 0.30 20.66 -1.29
N ASP A 36 -0.30 20.53 -0.11
CA ASP A 36 -0.91 19.26 0.31
C ASP A 36 -2.17 18.94 -0.49
N PRO A 37 -2.47 17.65 -0.72
CA PRO A 37 -3.72 17.24 -1.35
C PRO A 37 -4.91 17.60 -0.47
N GLU A 38 -5.98 18.12 -1.09
CA GLU A 38 -7.26 18.32 -0.42
C GLU A 38 -8.03 16.99 -0.33
N PRO A 39 -8.96 16.83 0.64
CA PRO A 39 -9.72 15.58 0.79
C PRO A 39 -10.49 15.15 -0.47
N GLU A 40 -10.83 16.10 -1.33
CA GLU A 40 -11.48 15.86 -2.63
C GLU A 40 -10.52 15.42 -3.74
N GLU A 41 -9.21 15.63 -3.57
CA GLU A 41 -8.14 15.17 -4.46
C GLU A 41 -7.56 13.82 -4.02
N CYS A 42 -7.85 13.42 -2.78
CA CYS A 42 -7.69 12.07 -2.24
C CYS A 42 -8.74 11.10 -2.81
N ASP A 43 -8.94 11.12 -4.12
CA ASP A 43 -9.97 10.37 -4.81
C ASP A 43 -9.50 8.95 -5.25
N GLU A 44 -10.27 8.31 -6.14
CA GLU A 44 -9.92 7.01 -6.68
C GLU A 44 -8.59 6.99 -7.45
N GLU A 45 -8.14 8.12 -8.03
CA GLU A 45 -6.90 8.18 -8.79
C GLU A 45 -5.68 8.21 -7.86
N ALA A 46 -5.78 8.96 -6.76
CA ALA A 46 -4.82 8.93 -5.65
C ALA A 46 -4.68 7.51 -5.07
N SER A 47 -5.82 6.88 -4.80
CA SER A 47 -5.90 5.49 -4.33
C SER A 47 -5.23 4.51 -5.28
N ARG A 48 -5.48 4.63 -6.59
CA ARG A 48 -4.87 3.73 -7.58
C ARG A 48 -3.36 3.92 -7.71
N SER A 49 -2.87 5.15 -7.57
CA SER A 49 -1.42 5.44 -7.66
C SER A 49 -0.69 4.85 -6.46
N ALA A 50 -1.18 5.13 -5.25
CA ALA A 50 -0.58 4.60 -4.02
C ALA A 50 -0.73 3.08 -3.91
N GLU A 51 -1.87 2.49 -4.30
CA GLU A 51 -2.02 1.03 -4.38
C GLU A 51 -0.99 0.41 -5.32
N LYS A 52 -0.69 1.05 -6.44
CA LYS A 52 0.33 0.55 -7.37
C LYS A 52 1.73 0.58 -6.75
N ILE A 53 2.07 1.64 -6.01
CA ILE A 53 3.32 1.75 -5.25
C ILE A 53 3.39 0.64 -4.19
N ALA A 54 2.33 0.50 -3.41
CA ALA A 54 2.19 -0.48 -2.33
C ALA A 54 2.30 -1.92 -2.86
N ARG A 55 1.59 -2.27 -3.94
CA ARG A 55 1.67 -3.57 -4.62
C ARG A 55 3.07 -3.85 -5.13
N GLY A 56 3.74 -2.86 -5.72
CA GLY A 56 5.12 -2.98 -6.19
C GLY A 56 6.07 -3.34 -5.06
N ARG A 57 5.96 -2.65 -3.91
CA ARG A 57 6.80 -2.89 -2.73
C ARG A 57 6.47 -4.22 -2.04
N ALA A 58 5.18 -4.56 -1.90
CA ALA A 58 4.75 -5.84 -1.33
C ALA A 58 5.27 -7.03 -2.16
N ARG A 59 5.20 -6.92 -3.50
CA ARG A 59 5.77 -7.94 -4.38
C ARG A 59 7.28 -8.09 -4.18
N GLN A 60 8.02 -6.99 -4.11
CA GLN A 60 9.47 -7.03 -3.87
C GLN A 60 9.80 -7.65 -2.51
N LEU A 61 9.01 -7.35 -1.47
CA LEU A 61 9.15 -7.94 -0.14
C LEU A 61 8.98 -9.47 -0.20
N LEU A 62 7.91 -9.95 -0.83
CA LEU A 62 7.63 -11.38 -0.94
C LEU A 62 8.71 -12.09 -1.77
N GLU A 63 9.13 -11.50 -2.89
CA GLU A 63 10.23 -12.04 -3.71
C GLU A 63 11.54 -12.11 -2.92
N ARG A 64 11.87 -11.10 -2.10
CA ARG A 64 13.05 -11.08 -1.21
C ARG A 64 12.99 -12.18 -0.16
N LEU A 65 11.80 -12.49 0.33
CA LEU A 65 11.55 -13.57 1.30
C LEU A 65 11.47 -14.96 0.64
N GLY A 66 11.62 -15.05 -0.68
CA GLY A 66 11.50 -16.30 -1.43
C GLY A 66 10.07 -16.84 -1.51
N LEU A 67 9.08 -16.02 -1.16
CA LEU A 67 7.66 -16.36 -1.22
C LEU A 67 7.15 -16.13 -2.64
N ARG A 68 6.44 -17.13 -3.19
CA ARG A 68 5.66 -16.95 -4.42
C ARG A 68 4.19 -16.80 -4.03
N PRO A 69 3.66 -15.58 -3.99
CA PRO A 69 2.27 -15.39 -3.66
C PRO A 69 1.40 -15.95 -4.79
N ASP A 70 0.36 -16.68 -4.41
CA ASP A 70 -0.70 -17.09 -5.32
C ASP A 70 -1.75 -15.97 -5.45
N VAL A 71 -2.74 -16.16 -6.35
CA VAL A 71 -3.78 -15.16 -6.60
C VAL A 71 -4.56 -14.77 -5.34
N VAL A 72 -4.77 -15.71 -4.41
CA VAL A 72 -5.53 -15.46 -3.18
C VAL A 72 -4.73 -14.56 -2.25
N LEU A 73 -3.46 -14.90 -2.00
CA LEU A 73 -2.60 -14.06 -1.17
C LEU A 73 -2.43 -12.66 -1.76
N ILE A 74 -2.32 -12.53 -3.08
CA ILE A 74 -2.25 -11.22 -3.74
C ILE A 74 -3.49 -10.39 -3.44
N GLN A 75 -4.69 -10.97 -3.55
CA GLN A 75 -5.95 -10.26 -3.29
C GLN A 75 -6.08 -9.80 -1.83
N GLU A 76 -5.66 -10.63 -0.87
CA GLU A 76 -5.69 -10.26 0.54
C GLU A 76 -4.68 -9.16 0.89
N ILE A 77 -3.49 -9.23 0.29
CA ILE A 77 -2.48 -8.17 0.41
C ILE A 77 -3.02 -6.86 -0.17
N GLU A 78 -3.65 -6.90 -1.34
CA GLU A 78 -4.26 -5.71 -1.95
C GLU A 78 -5.33 -5.08 -1.04
N ALA A 79 -6.15 -5.89 -0.36
CA ALA A 79 -7.14 -5.40 0.58
C ALA A 79 -6.50 -4.73 1.81
N VAL A 80 -5.43 -5.31 2.38
CA VAL A 80 -4.69 -4.71 3.51
C VAL A 80 -4.05 -3.39 3.10
N LEU A 81 -3.37 -3.35 1.96
CA LEU A 81 -2.70 -2.14 1.47
C LEU A 81 -3.69 -1.02 1.18
N SER A 82 -4.85 -1.35 0.60
CA SER A 82 -5.92 -0.39 0.32
C SER A 82 -6.52 0.18 1.62
N ALA A 83 -6.77 -0.67 2.62
CA ALA A 83 -7.28 -0.22 3.92
C ALA A 83 -6.32 0.71 4.66
N GLN A 84 -5.02 0.35 4.72
CA GLN A 84 -4.00 1.18 5.38
C GLN A 84 -3.75 2.50 4.65
N PHE A 85 -3.93 2.51 3.33
CA PHE A 85 -3.86 3.73 2.54
C PHE A 85 -5.02 4.69 2.86
N SER A 86 -6.26 4.18 2.88
CA SER A 86 -7.41 5.01 3.26
C SER A 86 -7.22 5.62 4.66
N GLU A 87 -6.72 4.83 5.60
CA GLU A 87 -6.41 5.31 6.95
C GLU A 87 -5.34 6.42 6.94
N ALA A 88 -4.29 6.28 6.11
CA ALA A 88 -3.24 7.29 5.99
C ALA A 88 -3.70 8.62 5.38
N LEU A 89 -4.74 8.61 4.54
CA LEU A 89 -5.29 9.80 3.90
C LEU A 89 -6.35 10.54 4.73
N GLU A 90 -6.92 9.88 5.75
CA GLU A 90 -7.93 10.48 6.65
C GLU A 90 -7.31 11.30 7.81
N VAL A 91 -5.97 11.37 7.90
CA VAL A 91 -5.19 12.06 8.96
C VAL A 91 -4.86 13.50 8.60
#